data_AF-A0A7Z2SZR4-F1
#
_entry.id   AF-A0A7Z2SZR4-F1
#
_cell.length_a   1.000
_cell.length_b   1.000
_cell.length_c   1.000
_cell.angle_alpha   90.00
_cell.angle_beta   90.00
_cell.angle_gamma   90.00
#
_symmetry.space_group_name_H-M   'P 1'
#
loop_
_entity.id
_entity.type
_entity.pdbx_description
1 polymer ?
#
loop_
_entity_poly.entity_id
_entity_poly.type
_entity_poly.pdbx_seq_one_letter_code
_entity_poly.pdbx_strand_id
1 'polypeptide(L)'
;MSGVILLLLYAAYGGWKYREEIRRYTWQQKGAAVFVFIGLIAIGTFLIYVVGNRLVAFLPWQWLQLVVFFVIVVLVLYPIRFVLAKAMVRIFHLSEE
;
A
#
# COMPACT_ATOMS: atom_id res chain seq x y z
N MET A 1 -3.96 -10.56 -12.15
CA MET A 1 -5.28 -9.95 -11.86
C MET A 1 -5.64 -10.04 -10.36
N SER A 2 -5.31 -11.12 -9.65
CA SER A 2 -5.66 -11.34 -8.23
C SER A 2 -5.02 -10.34 -7.24
N GLY A 3 -3.80 -9.85 -7.49
CA GLY A 3 -3.11 -8.92 -6.58
C GLY A 3 -3.71 -7.52 -6.53
N VAL A 4 -4.27 -7.03 -7.64
CA VAL A 4 -4.92 -5.70 -7.71
C VAL A 4 -6.23 -5.69 -6.90
N ILE A 5 -6.96 -6.80 -6.92
CA ILE A 5 -8.21 -6.96 -6.19
C ILE A 5 -7.96 -6.92 -4.67
N LEU A 6 -6.89 -7.57 -4.18
CA LEU A 6 -6.51 -7.51 -2.76
C LEU A 6 -6.10 -6.10 -2.32
N LEU A 7 -5.39 -5.35 -3.17
CA LEU A 7 -5.04 -3.95 -2.91
C LEU A 7 -6.28 -3.05 -2.83
N LEU A 8 -7.24 -3.23 -3.74
CA LEU A 8 -8.51 -2.50 -3.73
C LEU A 8 -9.34 -2.81 -2.50
N LEU A 9 -9.42 -4.09 -2.09
CA LEU A 9 -10.10 -4.49 -0.86
C LEU A 9 -9.43 -3.91 0.39
N TYR A 10 -8.09 -3.88 0.42
CA TYR A 10 -7.34 -3.28 1.52
C TYR A 10 -7.55 -1.77 1.60
N ALA A 11 -7.56 -1.09 0.45
CA ALA A 11 -7.88 0.34 0.35
C ALA A 11 -9.32 0.64 0.80
N ALA A 12 -10.28 -0.17 0.38
CA ALA A 12 -11.68 -0.05 0.78
C ALA A 12 -11.86 -0.27 2.29
N TYR A 13 -11.20 -1.28 2.86
CA TYR A 13 -11.21 -1.54 4.30
C TYR A 13 -10.57 -0.40 5.09
N GLY A 14 -9.45 0.15 4.62
CA GLY A 14 -8.82 1.34 5.22
C GLY A 14 -9.75 2.55 5.19
N GLY A 15 -10.37 2.84 4.04
CA GLY A 15 -11.33 3.93 3.90
C GLY A 15 -12.55 3.78 4.80
N TRP A 16 -13.05 2.55 4.98
CA TRP A 16 -14.19 2.29 5.87
C TRP A 16 -13.81 2.39 7.35
N LYS A 17 -12.65 1.85 7.75
CA LYS A 17 -12.17 1.87 9.13
C LYS A 17 -11.81 3.28 9.62
N TYR A 18 -11.24 4.12 8.76
CA TYR A 18 -10.83 5.49 9.08
C TYR A 18 -11.83 6.55 8.59
N ARG A 19 -13.05 6.14 8.20
CA ARG A 19 -14.13 6.99 7.66
C ARG A 19 -14.42 8.25 8.48
N GLU A 20 -14.47 8.14 9.80
CA GLU A 20 -14.87 9.25 10.68
C GLU A 20 -13.77 10.29 10.84
N GLU A 21 -12.51 9.85 10.88
CA GLU A 21 -11.33 10.71 10.80
C GLU A 21 -11.24 11.36 9.42
N ILE A 22 -11.43 10.59 8.34
CA ILE A 22 -11.42 11.10 6.96
C ILE A 22 -12.47 12.18 6.73
N ARG A 23 -13.65 12.08 7.37
CA ARG A 23 -14.72 13.06 7.23
C ARG A 23 -14.34 14.43 7.80
N ARG A 24 -13.48 14.49 8.82
CA ARG A 24 -13.01 15.73 9.45
C ARG A 24 -11.94 16.47 8.62
N TYR A 25 -11.37 15.83 7.60
CA TYR A 25 -10.30 16.42 6.79
C TYR A 25 -10.80 17.33 5.67
N THR A 26 -10.02 18.39 5.39
CA THR A 26 -10.23 19.30 4.26
C THR A 26 -9.99 18.59 2.93
N TRP A 27 -10.59 19.10 1.85
CA TRP A 27 -10.46 18.52 0.50
C TRP A 27 -8.99 18.43 0.04
N GLN A 28 -8.13 19.36 0.47
CA GLN A 28 -6.69 19.34 0.19
C GLN A 28 -5.98 18.17 0.88
N GLN A 29 -6.28 17.89 2.15
CA GLN A 29 -5.71 16.75 2.88
C GLN A 29 -6.16 15.40 2.33
N LYS A 30 -7.43 15.30 1.91
CA LYS A 30 -7.95 14.11 1.22
C LYS A 30 -7.22 13.88 -0.10
N GLY A 31 -7.00 14.95 -0.88
CA GLY A 31 -6.24 14.89 -2.13
C GLY A 31 -4.79 14.43 -1.91
N ALA A 32 -4.09 15.03 -0.94
CA ALA A 32 -2.71 14.66 -0.61
C ALA A 32 -2.61 13.20 -0.13
N ALA A 33 -3.52 12.76 0.73
CA ALA A 33 -3.57 11.37 1.20
C ALA A 33 -3.78 10.38 0.05
N VAL A 34 -4.68 10.68 -0.89
CA VAL A 34 -4.92 9.84 -2.08
C VAL A 34 -3.67 9.82 -2.97
N PHE A 35 -3.00 10.95 -3.19
CA PHE A 35 -1.80 11.02 -4.01
C PHE A 35 -0.65 10.21 -3.42
N VAL A 36 -0.45 10.30 -2.10
CA VAL A 36 0.54 9.49 -1.37
C VAL A 36 0.18 8.01 -1.44
N PHE A 37 -1.11 7.67 -1.31
CA PHE A 37 -1.57 6.28 -1.39
C PHE A 37 -1.31 5.67 -2.78
N ILE A 38 -1.66 6.40 -3.85
CA ILE A 38 -1.40 5.98 -5.23
C ILE A 38 0.11 5.83 -5.48
N GLY A 39 0.92 6.79 -5.03
CA GLY A 39 2.38 6.75 -5.18
C GLY A 39 3.01 5.54 -4.47
N LEU A 40 2.56 5.24 -3.25
CA LEU A 40 3.03 4.08 -2.51
C LEU A 40 2.60 2.76 -3.14
N ILE A 41 1.37 2.67 -3.68
CA ILE A 41 0.93 1.49 -4.43
C ILE A 41 1.77 1.30 -5.70
N ALA A 42 2.07 2.37 -6.43
CA ALA A 42 2.89 2.31 -7.62
C ALA A 42 4.31 1.81 -7.30
N ILE A 43 4.94 2.34 -6.25
CA ILE A 43 6.26 1.90 -5.77
C ILE A 43 6.21 0.45 -5.30
N GLY A 44 5.20 0.07 -4.53
CA GLY A 44 5.02 -1.30 -4.06
C GLY A 44 4.85 -2.29 -5.20
N THR A 45 4.03 -1.93 -6.19
CA THR A 45 3.82 -2.75 -7.40
C THR A 45 5.10 -2.89 -8.19
N PHE A 46 5.86 -1.81 -8.36
CA PHE A 46 7.15 -1.83 -9.05
C PHE A 46 8.16 -2.73 -8.32
N LEU A 47 8.27 -2.61 -6.99
CA LEU A 47 9.13 -3.48 -6.18
C LEU A 47 8.74 -4.95 -6.29
N ILE A 48 7.45 -5.27 -6.22
CA ILE A 48 6.96 -6.65 -6.37
C ILE A 48 7.26 -7.18 -7.78
N TYR A 49 7.09 -6.36 -8.82
CA TYR A 49 7.31 -6.78 -10.20
C TYR A 49 8.80 -6.94 -10.53
N VAL A 50 9.66 -6.06 -10.03
CA VAL A 50 11.10 -6.12 -10.31
C VAL A 50 11.79 -7.13 -9.40
N VAL A 51 11.60 -7.03 -8.08
CA VAL A 51 12.30 -7.87 -7.10
C VAL A 51 11.59 -9.20 -6.92
N GLY A 52 10.26 -9.17 -6.79
CA GLY A 52 9.45 -10.37 -6.61
C GLY A 52 9.52 -11.30 -7.82
N ASN A 53 9.32 -10.77 -9.03
CA ASN A 53 9.35 -11.61 -10.24
C ASN A 53 10.74 -12.19 -10.50
N ARG A 54 11.83 -11.44 -10.22
CA ARG A 54 13.20 -11.97 -10.34
C ARG A 54 13.51 -13.03 -9.30
N LEU A 55 13.14 -12.85 -8.03
CA LEU A 55 13.36 -13.85 -6.97
C LEU A 55 12.55 -15.13 -7.21
N VAL A 56 11.29 -14.97 -7.60
CA VAL A 56 10.38 -16.09 -7.85
C VAL A 56 10.79 -16.88 -9.10
N ALA A 57 11.41 -16.25 -10.10
CA ALA A 57 11.89 -16.92 -11.31
C ALA A 57 13.03 -17.94 -11.05
N PHE A 58 13.74 -17.86 -9.93
CA PHE A 58 14.76 -18.85 -9.55
C PHE A 58 14.18 -20.13 -8.93
N LEU A 59 12.88 -20.16 -8.63
CA LEU A 59 12.23 -21.30 -7.99
C LEU A 59 11.59 -22.22 -9.03
N PRO A 60 11.90 -23.52 -9.05
CA PRO A 60 11.34 -24.45 -10.04
C PRO A 60 9.92 -24.93 -9.72
N TRP A 61 9.48 -24.86 -8.45
CA TRP A 61 8.15 -25.31 -8.02
C TRP A 61 7.13 -24.16 -7.94
N GLN A 62 6.06 -24.26 -8.72
CA GLN A 62 4.98 -23.27 -8.83
C GLN A 62 4.27 -22.96 -7.51
N TRP A 63 4.12 -23.95 -6.62
CA TRP A 63 3.56 -23.75 -5.28
C TRP A 63 4.49 -22.93 -4.38
N LEU A 64 5.80 -23.18 -4.46
CA LEU A 64 6.79 -22.42 -3.69
C LEU A 64 6.88 -20.99 -4.19
N GLN A 65 6.78 -20.79 -5.51
CA GLN A 65 6.69 -19.47 -6.13
C GLN A 65 5.53 -18.65 -5.55
N LEU A 66 4.35 -19.27 -5.38
CA LEU A 66 3.16 -18.61 -4.86
C LEU A 66 3.32 -18.19 -3.39
N VAL A 67 3.88 -19.08 -2.56
CA VAL A 67 4.17 -18.79 -1.14
C VAL A 67 5.19 -17.66 -1.01
N VAL A 68 6.30 -17.73 -1.75
CA VAL A 68 7.35 -16.71 -1.73
C VAL A 68 6.84 -15.38 -2.25
N PHE A 69 6.04 -15.39 -3.32
CA PHE A 69 5.38 -14.18 -3.82
C PHE A 69 4.47 -13.55 -2.75
N PHE A 70 3.70 -14.36 -2.03
CA PHE A 70 2.85 -13.86 -0.94
C PHE A 70 3.67 -13.21 0.19
N VAL A 71 4.77 -13.84 0.59
CA VAL A 71 5.70 -13.29 1.60
C VAL A 71 6.30 -11.97 1.13
N ILE A 72 6.71 -11.87 -0.13
CA ILE A 72 7.25 -10.62 -0.71
C ILE A 72 6.19 -9.52 -0.72
N VAL A 73 4.95 -9.84 -1.10
CA VAL A 73 3.85 -8.87 -1.07
C VAL A 73 3.63 -8.34 0.35
N VAL A 74 3.58 -9.23 1.36
CA VAL A 74 3.42 -8.82 2.76
C VAL A 74 4.61 -7.96 3.22
N LEU A 75 5.84 -8.34 2.88
CA LEU A 75 7.06 -7.59 3.20
C LEU A 75 7.11 -6.21 2.56
N VAL A 76 6.48 -6.02 1.40
CA VAL A 76 6.39 -4.71 0.73
C VAL A 76 5.24 -3.89 1.30
N LEU A 77 4.10 -4.51 1.62
CA LEU A 77 2.95 -3.82 2.20
C LEU A 77 3.20 -3.30 3.61
N TYR A 78 3.98 -4.01 4.43
CA TYR A 78 4.28 -3.63 5.81
C TYR A 78 4.98 -2.26 5.93
N PRO A 79 6.10 -1.99 5.23
CA PRO A 79 6.74 -0.68 5.24
C PRO A 79 5.87 0.38 4.54
N ILE A 80 5.12 0.04 3.49
CA ILE A 80 4.17 0.97 2.86
C ILE A 80 3.14 1.47 3.88
N ARG A 81 2.59 0.58 4.71
CA ARG A 81 1.66 0.95 5.78
C ARG A 81 2.32 1.90 6.80
N PHE A 82 3.57 1.64 7.17
CA PHE A 82 4.32 2.49 8.10
C PHE A 82 4.59 3.88 7.50
N VAL A 83 5.00 3.94 6.23
CA VAL A 83 5.24 5.20 5.50
C VAL A 83 3.94 5.98 5.34
N LEU A 84 2.84 5.30 5.01
CA LEU A 84 1.52 5.91 4.89
C LEU A 84 1.07 6.51 6.23
N ALA A 85 1.24 5.78 7.34
CA ALA A 85 0.92 6.27 8.67
C ALA A 85 1.74 7.52 9.04
N LYS A 86 3.06 7.51 8.79
CA LYS A 86 3.92 8.69 8.99
C LYS A 86 3.54 9.87 8.11
N ALA A 87 3.26 9.62 6.83
CA ALA A 87 2.87 10.66 5.89
C ALA A 87 1.53 11.28 6.28
N MET A 88 0.57 10.46 6.72
CA MET A 88 -0.70 10.92 7.25
C MET A 88 -0.51 11.78 8.50
N VAL A 89 0.25 11.33 9.50
CA VAL A 89 0.58 12.13 10.70
C VAL A 89 1.19 13.49 10.31
N ARG A 90 2.09 13.51 9.32
CA ARG A 90 2.72 14.74 8.84
C ARG A 90 1.74 15.69 8.14
N ILE A 91 0.86 15.15 7.30
CA ILE A 91 -0.22 15.89 6.64
C ILE A 91 -1.21 16.44 7.68
N PHE A 92 -1.43 15.72 8.79
CA PHE A 92 -2.31 16.16 9.86
C PHE A 92 -1.69 17.25 10.74
N HIS A 93 -0.41 17.15 11.10
CA HIS A 93 0.26 18.20 11.90
C HIS A 93 0.52 19.50 11.12
N LEU A 94 0.71 19.44 9.79
CA LEU A 94 0.82 20.63 8.95
C LEU A 94 -0.47 21.46 8.85
N SER A 95 -1.57 21.02 9.47
CA SER A 95 -2.86 21.72 9.48
C SER A 95 -3.19 22.40 10.82
N GLU A 96 -2.37 22.21 11.84
CA GLU A 96 -2.49 22.89 13.14
C GLU A 96 -1.66 24.18 13.22
N GLU A 97 -0.80 24.45 12.22
CA GLU A 97 -0.11 25.74 12.02
C GLU A 97 -0.86 26.61 11.00
#